data_AF-A0A536E8Q6-F1
#
_entry.id   AF-A0A536E8Q6-F1
#
_cell.length_a   1.000
_cell.length_b   1.000
_cell.length_c   1.000
_cell.angle_alpha   90.00
_cell.angle_beta   90.00
_cell.angle_gamma   90.00
#
_symmetry.space_group_name_H-M   'P 1'
#
loop_
_entity.id
_entity.type
_entity.pdbx_description
1 polymer ?
#
loop_
_entity_poly.entity_id
_entity_poly.type
_entity_poly.pdbx_seq_one_letter_code
_entity_poly.pdbx_strand_id
1 'polypeptide(L)'
;MAAGAAIVLSGANHWGVVTMGKRGFRALCALLVSLVFAVAGVGPGVAQAPPPPGDGDTPTLSPGAQIPEPDDETEARLLLLDQQFISTRTAGDVPLSVEQAGALRRAAADQAKALKNAPAAGPTTFATNWGPLGPNPIVQIGRSDNAFIAVSGRIGALAIRRNGQFILGAAQGGIWLFTPDANGGTWTPKTDMLASTAIGALAVAPKDDNVIYAGTGEGALSGDSYYGNGILKSTDGGNTWAHVSGDFFAGVSTARLAVDPNNSDHLYVAIERGRGGARRVSPPIHSTYGLWESHDGAVTWNLLMAAPPVSLGATDIRMDPRSPTTLYASFWSDKIYKSTDGGATWSPIMNGLPTDANFAAGLTRFNLALSHAAGHGAVLYTGFDWVDTANHHQDGRLFKSTDQGATWVETGHGTGIDSVLGYCGTQCFYDNVIETDPTNPDVVFAAGSFGYNLHPPSGGIFRSMDGGQTWKNLGWNQHPDFHALVFDPGNTSNILVGSDGGVWYSTGRGGRNTDDAALSAVDWQNLNGTVNPNTGAVTHRTNLQIGQFTSIAVVPTTLVAPGAQTQRFWGGTQDTGTLRKSVNSQTWFD
;
A
#
# COMPACT_ATOMS: atom_id res chain seq x y z
N MET A 1 29.17 67.88 -26.62
CA MET A 1 29.29 69.17 -25.91
C MET A 1 27.87 69.54 -25.49
N ALA A 2 27.51 69.44 -24.20
CA ALA A 2 27.74 70.46 -23.16
C ALA A 2 26.85 71.70 -23.39
N ALA A 3 26.13 72.28 -22.43
CA ALA A 3 25.88 71.96 -21.01
C ALA A 3 24.39 72.30 -20.72
N GLY A 4 23.70 71.89 -19.65
CA GLY A 4 24.09 71.87 -18.25
C GLY A 4 23.61 73.15 -17.57
N ALA A 5 22.83 73.05 -16.49
CA ALA A 5 22.41 74.18 -15.67
C ALA A 5 22.14 73.72 -14.23
N ALA A 6 22.55 74.53 -13.27
CA ALA A 6 22.20 74.39 -11.87
C ALA A 6 22.10 75.78 -11.22
N ILE A 7 21.27 75.87 -10.17
CA ILE A 7 21.22 76.93 -9.13
C ILE A 7 20.75 78.35 -9.57
N VAL A 8 19.73 78.88 -8.88
CA VAL A 8 19.74 80.11 -8.01
C VAL A 8 18.33 80.73 -7.84
N LEU A 9 18.12 81.20 -6.60
CA LEU A 9 17.00 81.85 -5.90
C LEU A 9 16.19 82.99 -6.58
N SER A 10 15.06 83.30 -5.91
CA SER A 10 14.12 84.45 -5.98
C SER A 10 12.76 84.13 -6.65
N GLY A 11 11.63 84.78 -6.31
CA GLY A 11 11.40 85.80 -5.29
C GLY A 11 10.06 86.56 -5.49
N ALA A 12 8.99 86.06 -4.85
CA ALA A 12 7.69 86.73 -4.61
C ALA A 12 6.74 87.08 -5.78
N ASN A 13 5.47 87.29 -5.39
CA ASN A 13 4.36 87.98 -6.07
C ASN A 13 3.59 87.25 -7.21
N HIS A 14 2.25 87.24 -7.26
CA HIS A 14 1.21 87.59 -6.26
C HIS A 14 -0.22 87.22 -6.77
N TRP A 15 -1.20 87.04 -5.87
CA TRP A 15 -2.67 86.84 -6.12
C TRP A 15 -3.09 85.57 -6.89
N GLY A 16 -4.26 84.97 -6.68
CA GLY A 16 -5.32 85.23 -5.69
C GLY A 16 -6.45 84.17 -5.81
N VAL A 17 -7.03 83.77 -4.68
CA VAL A 17 -8.09 82.74 -4.56
C VAL A 17 -9.45 83.27 -5.03
N VAL A 18 -10.39 82.43 -5.52
CA VAL A 18 -11.83 82.40 -5.13
C VAL A 18 -12.69 81.33 -5.88
N THR A 19 -13.25 80.40 -5.08
CA THR A 19 -14.52 79.62 -5.15
C THR A 19 -15.02 78.86 -6.40
N MET A 20 -15.17 77.53 -6.21
CA MET A 20 -16.42 76.75 -6.20
C MET A 20 -17.59 77.06 -7.19
N GLY A 21 -18.03 76.00 -7.90
CA GLY A 21 -19.38 75.89 -8.49
C GLY A 21 -19.82 74.42 -8.57
N LYS A 22 -21.06 74.09 -8.16
CA LYS A 22 -21.63 72.73 -8.19
C LYS A 22 -22.54 72.52 -9.40
N ARG A 23 -22.66 71.25 -9.84
CA ARG A 23 -23.55 70.70 -10.90
C ARG A 23 -23.03 70.99 -12.33
N GLY A 24 -23.19 70.11 -13.32
CA GLY A 24 -23.94 68.84 -13.35
C GLY A 24 -23.08 67.59 -13.58
N PHE A 25 -23.22 66.62 -12.67
CA PHE A 25 -22.66 65.27 -12.77
C PHE A 25 -23.69 64.36 -13.44
N ARG A 26 -23.44 63.87 -14.67
CA ARG A 26 -23.94 62.59 -15.28
C ARG A 26 -23.74 62.58 -16.80
N ALA A 27 -23.13 61.48 -17.30
CA ALA A 27 -22.74 61.22 -18.70
C ALA A 27 -21.69 62.22 -19.26
N LEU A 28 -20.66 61.81 -20.00
CA LEU A 28 -20.44 60.56 -20.74
C LEU A 28 -18.92 60.22 -20.81
N CYS A 29 -18.59 58.94 -20.92
CA CYS A 29 -17.36 58.34 -21.49
C CYS A 29 -15.95 58.93 -21.22
N ALA A 30 -15.05 58.06 -20.74
CA ALA A 30 -13.67 58.02 -21.22
C ALA A 30 -13.16 56.57 -21.27
N LEU A 31 -13.08 56.01 -22.48
CA LEU A 31 -12.45 54.73 -22.80
C LEU A 31 -11.45 55.02 -23.93
N LEU A 32 -10.16 55.08 -23.60
CA LEU A 32 -9.00 55.22 -24.52
C LEU A 32 -7.81 54.54 -23.80
N VAL A 33 -7.21 53.44 -24.25
CA VAL A 33 -6.52 53.10 -25.52
C VAL A 33 -5.00 53.38 -25.47
N SER A 34 -4.26 52.36 -25.92
CA SER A 34 -2.82 52.18 -26.19
C SER A 34 -2.10 53.37 -26.90
N LEU A 35 -0.76 53.51 -26.93
CA LEU A 35 0.30 52.67 -27.55
C LEU A 35 1.70 53.25 -27.13
N VAL A 36 2.76 52.47 -26.77
CA VAL A 36 3.99 52.09 -27.57
C VAL A 36 5.04 53.24 -27.80
N PHE A 37 6.40 53.12 -27.82
CA PHE A 37 7.37 52.04 -28.17
C PHE A 37 8.76 52.10 -27.45
N ALA A 38 9.41 50.93 -27.31
CA ALA A 38 10.86 50.51 -27.30
C ALA A 38 12.11 51.43 -27.13
N VAL A 39 13.11 50.89 -26.39
CA VAL A 39 14.55 50.73 -26.78
C VAL A 39 15.05 49.35 -26.28
N ALA A 40 16.05 48.75 -26.93
CA ALA A 40 16.43 47.32 -26.81
C ALA A 40 17.66 47.00 -25.93
N GLY A 41 17.84 45.70 -25.62
CA GLY A 41 19.06 45.09 -25.08
C GLY A 41 19.14 43.61 -25.48
N VAL A 42 20.31 43.13 -25.92
CA VAL A 42 20.51 41.82 -26.56
C VAL A 42 21.23 40.84 -25.63
N GLY A 43 20.79 39.57 -25.60
CA GLY A 43 21.49 38.45 -24.95
C GLY A 43 21.44 37.19 -25.83
N PRO A 44 22.44 36.29 -25.77
CA PRO A 44 22.54 35.14 -26.66
C PRO A 44 21.49 34.08 -26.34
N GLY A 45 20.94 33.44 -27.37
CA GLY A 45 19.78 32.58 -27.25
C GLY A 45 20.06 31.20 -26.65
N VAL A 46 19.14 30.75 -25.80
CA VAL A 46 18.77 29.33 -25.76
C VAL A 46 17.60 29.17 -26.73
N ALA A 47 17.80 28.39 -27.79
CA ALA A 47 16.69 27.99 -28.64
C ALA A 47 15.83 26.98 -27.87
N GLN A 48 14.82 27.46 -27.16
CA GLN A 48 13.66 26.62 -26.87
C GLN A 48 13.07 26.25 -28.24
N ALA A 49 13.26 24.99 -28.64
CA ALA A 49 12.38 24.40 -29.63
C ALA A 49 10.94 24.61 -29.15
N PRO A 50 9.99 25.02 -30.02
CA PRO A 50 8.60 24.99 -29.62
C PRO A 50 8.29 23.55 -29.15
N PRO A 51 7.53 23.37 -28.05
CA PRO A 51 7.13 22.03 -27.65
C PRO A 51 6.47 21.36 -28.87
N PRO A 52 6.76 20.07 -29.14
CA PRO A 52 6.04 19.35 -30.19
C PRO A 52 4.55 19.52 -29.94
N PRO A 53 3.72 19.68 -30.98
CA PRO A 53 2.31 20.05 -30.82
C PRO A 53 1.62 19.01 -29.94
N GLY A 54 1.39 19.40 -28.69
CA GLY A 54 1.12 18.45 -27.62
C GLY A 54 -0.19 17.72 -27.83
N ASP A 55 -0.09 16.41 -28.02
CA ASP A 55 -1.15 15.45 -27.79
C ASP A 55 -1.47 15.44 -26.28
N GLY A 56 -2.20 16.47 -25.84
CA GLY A 56 -2.39 16.93 -24.45
C GLY A 56 -3.11 15.98 -23.48
N ASP A 57 -3.02 14.68 -23.73
CA ASP A 57 -3.44 13.61 -22.83
C ASP A 57 -2.31 12.96 -22.04
N THR A 58 -1.06 13.05 -22.51
CA THR A 58 0.10 12.61 -21.74
C THR A 58 0.56 13.75 -20.81
N PRO A 59 0.67 13.54 -19.48
CA PRO A 59 1.20 14.57 -18.57
C PRO A 59 2.67 14.87 -18.90
N THR A 60 3.10 16.12 -18.70
CA THR A 60 4.51 16.52 -18.86
C THR A 60 5.32 16.06 -17.66
N LEU A 61 5.81 14.82 -17.73
CA LEU A 61 6.59 14.18 -16.67
C LEU A 61 7.95 14.87 -16.49
N SER A 62 8.11 15.58 -15.37
CA SER A 62 9.35 16.28 -15.01
C SER A 62 9.95 15.66 -13.74
N PRO A 63 11.13 15.02 -13.80
CA PRO A 63 11.85 14.58 -12.60
C PRO A 63 12.12 15.77 -11.67
N GLY A 64 11.99 15.56 -10.36
CA GLY A 64 12.18 16.64 -9.38
C GLY A 64 11.09 17.72 -9.36
N ALA A 65 9.96 17.50 -10.04
CA ALA A 65 8.76 18.32 -9.85
C ALA A 65 8.40 18.34 -8.36
N GLN A 66 8.54 19.51 -7.73
CA GLN A 66 8.14 19.67 -6.33
C GLN A 66 6.63 19.43 -6.25
N ILE A 67 6.21 18.52 -5.37
CA ILE A 67 4.85 18.58 -4.83
C ILE A 67 4.75 19.98 -4.21
N PRO A 68 3.80 20.84 -4.64
CA PRO A 68 3.62 22.12 -3.97
C PRO A 68 3.24 21.82 -2.53
N GLU A 69 4.05 22.27 -1.57
CA GLU A 69 3.62 22.38 -0.17
C GLU A 69 2.29 23.14 -0.18
N PRO A 70 1.17 22.51 0.20
CA PRO A 70 -0.10 23.21 0.25
C PRO A 70 -0.02 24.17 1.42
N ASP A 71 0.18 25.46 1.13
CA ASP A 71 -0.08 26.48 2.13
C ASP A 71 -1.55 26.39 2.57
N ASP A 72 -1.85 26.80 3.82
CA ASP A 72 -3.21 26.78 4.39
C ASP A 72 -4.25 27.43 3.46
N GLU A 73 -3.81 28.39 2.64
CA GLU A 73 -4.63 29.11 1.65
C GLU A 73 -4.95 28.24 0.42
N THR A 74 -4.01 27.43 -0.06
CA THR A 74 -4.19 26.42 -1.11
C THR A 74 -5.01 25.25 -0.61
N GLU A 75 -4.78 24.74 0.61
CA GLU A 75 -5.61 23.67 1.19
C GLU A 75 -7.05 24.15 1.40
N ALA A 76 -7.25 25.34 1.98
CA ALA A 76 -8.57 25.94 2.12
C ALA A 76 -9.26 26.18 0.76
N ARG A 77 -8.49 26.54 -0.28
CA ARG A 77 -8.99 26.70 -1.65
C ARG A 77 -9.36 25.37 -2.29
N LEU A 78 -8.58 24.31 -2.10
CA LEU A 78 -8.90 22.97 -2.59
C LEU A 78 -10.12 22.40 -1.87
N LEU A 79 -10.24 22.60 -0.56
CA LEU A 79 -11.42 22.28 0.23
C LEU A 79 -12.66 23.07 -0.24
N LEU A 80 -12.51 24.36 -0.55
CA LEU A 80 -13.58 25.17 -1.15
C LEU A 80 -13.98 24.67 -2.55
N LEU A 81 -13.02 24.25 -3.38
CA LEU A 81 -13.30 23.69 -4.71
C LEU A 81 -13.97 22.32 -4.64
N ASP A 82 -13.59 21.45 -3.69
CA ASP A 82 -14.27 20.18 -3.44
C ASP A 82 -15.69 20.42 -2.86
N GLN A 83 -15.84 21.31 -1.88
CA GLN A 83 -17.16 21.74 -1.41
C GLN A 83 -18.02 22.35 -2.53
N GLN A 84 -17.43 23.11 -3.44
CA GLN A 84 -18.11 23.63 -4.63
C GLN A 84 -18.48 22.50 -5.61
N PHE A 85 -17.62 21.51 -5.82
CA PHE A 85 -17.88 20.35 -6.67
C PHE A 85 -18.98 19.44 -6.09
N ILE A 86 -18.90 19.13 -4.80
CA ILE A 86 -19.92 18.38 -4.05
C ILE A 86 -21.26 19.13 -4.04
N SER A 87 -21.27 20.44 -3.78
CA SER A 87 -22.50 21.23 -3.76
C SER A 87 -23.12 21.39 -5.15
N THR A 88 -22.35 21.69 -6.20
CA THR A 88 -22.86 21.75 -7.60
C THR A 88 -23.30 20.39 -8.14
N ARG A 89 -22.79 19.28 -7.59
CA ARG A 89 -23.24 17.93 -7.92
C ARG A 89 -24.51 17.51 -7.15
N THR A 90 -24.82 18.13 -6.02
CA THR A 90 -25.93 17.73 -5.12
C THR A 90 -27.07 18.74 -4.99
N ALA A 91 -26.84 19.99 -5.40
CA ALA A 91 -27.83 21.02 -5.62
C ALA A 91 -27.72 21.51 -7.08
N GLY A 92 -28.86 21.67 -7.75
CA GLY A 92 -28.89 22.48 -8.97
C GLY A 92 -28.67 23.96 -8.65
N ASP A 93 -28.78 24.83 -9.66
CA ASP A 93 -28.44 26.27 -9.59
C ASP A 93 -29.24 27.12 -8.55
N VAL A 94 -30.13 26.49 -7.79
CA VAL A 94 -30.90 27.09 -6.68
C VAL A 94 -30.57 26.33 -5.39
N PRO A 95 -29.94 26.98 -4.38
CA PRO A 95 -29.72 26.38 -3.07
C PRO A 95 -31.03 25.92 -2.43
N LEU A 96 -31.08 24.65 -2.01
CA LEU A 96 -32.24 24.02 -1.40
C LEU A 96 -32.08 23.99 0.13
N SER A 97 -33.15 24.26 0.87
CA SER A 97 -33.21 23.94 2.31
C SER A 97 -33.15 22.42 2.53
N VAL A 98 -32.85 22.00 3.77
CA VAL A 98 -32.83 20.58 4.15
C VAL A 98 -34.19 19.92 3.89
N GLU A 99 -35.28 20.64 4.15
CA GLU A 99 -36.66 20.21 3.91
C GLU A 99 -36.96 20.11 2.42
N GLN A 100 -36.51 21.07 1.60
CA GLN A 100 -36.69 21.05 0.14
C GLN A 100 -35.90 19.89 -0.49
N ALA A 101 -34.65 19.69 -0.09
CA ALA A 101 -33.85 18.54 -0.51
C ALA A 101 -34.45 17.21 -0.02
N GLY A 102 -35.02 17.17 1.18
CA GLY A 102 -35.75 16.03 1.72
C GLY A 102 -37.04 15.71 0.94
N ALA A 103 -37.80 16.73 0.56
CA ALA A 103 -39.00 16.61 -0.26
C ALA A 103 -38.67 16.11 -1.68
N LEU A 104 -37.63 16.66 -2.31
CA LEU A 104 -37.17 16.22 -3.64
C LEU A 104 -36.62 14.78 -3.62
N ARG A 105 -35.84 14.40 -2.60
CA ARG A 105 -35.40 13.00 -2.41
C ARG A 105 -36.58 12.05 -2.23
N ARG A 106 -37.61 12.45 -1.46
CA ARG A 106 -38.84 11.65 -1.28
C ARG A 106 -39.62 11.53 -2.58
N ALA A 107 -39.85 12.63 -3.29
CA ALA A 107 -40.53 12.64 -4.59
C ALA A 107 -39.79 11.80 -5.64
N ALA A 108 -38.45 11.87 -5.68
CA ALA A 108 -37.62 11.03 -6.55
C ALA A 108 -37.69 9.54 -6.16
N ALA A 109 -37.71 9.21 -4.86
CA ALA A 109 -37.87 7.84 -4.38
C ALA A 109 -39.28 7.28 -4.68
N ASP A 110 -40.32 8.10 -4.58
CA ASP A 110 -41.69 7.70 -4.89
C ASP A 110 -41.93 7.62 -6.41
N GLN A 111 -41.30 8.48 -7.22
CA GLN A 111 -41.19 8.29 -8.67
C GLN A 111 -40.45 7.00 -9.01
N ALA A 112 -39.31 6.70 -8.36
CA ALA A 112 -38.56 5.47 -8.60
C ALA A 112 -39.35 4.20 -8.25
N LYS A 113 -40.23 4.24 -7.23
CA LYS A 113 -41.20 3.16 -6.95
C LYS A 113 -42.33 3.08 -7.98
N ALA A 114 -42.71 4.21 -8.59
CA ALA A 114 -43.77 4.29 -9.59
C ALA A 114 -43.28 3.98 -11.01
N LEU A 115 -41.97 4.03 -11.27
CA LEU A 115 -41.37 3.41 -12.44
C LEU A 115 -41.72 1.92 -12.40
N LYS A 116 -42.53 1.47 -13.36
CA LYS A 116 -42.61 0.03 -13.63
C LYS A 116 -41.19 -0.45 -13.85
N ASN A 117 -40.75 -1.44 -13.07
CA ASN A 117 -39.53 -2.18 -13.37
C ASN A 117 -39.55 -2.49 -14.86
N ALA A 118 -38.55 -1.98 -15.60
CA ALA A 118 -38.35 -2.44 -16.97
C ALA A 118 -38.31 -3.97 -16.89
N PRO A 119 -38.98 -4.71 -17.80
CA PRO A 119 -38.88 -6.15 -17.82
C PRO A 119 -37.39 -6.48 -17.82
N ALA A 120 -36.95 -7.22 -16.79
CA ALA A 120 -35.52 -7.37 -16.49
C ALA A 120 -34.81 -7.71 -17.79
N ALA A 121 -33.91 -6.82 -18.23
CA ALA A 121 -33.19 -7.05 -19.47
C ALA A 121 -32.52 -8.42 -19.32
N GLY A 122 -32.90 -9.35 -20.22
CA GLY A 122 -32.29 -10.68 -20.23
C GLY A 122 -30.77 -10.49 -20.25
N PRO A 123 -30.01 -11.34 -19.54
CA PRO A 123 -28.61 -11.08 -19.22
C PRO A 123 -27.85 -10.58 -20.44
N THR A 124 -27.36 -9.33 -20.37
CA THR A 124 -26.73 -8.66 -21.50
C THR A 124 -25.48 -9.45 -21.90
N THR A 125 -25.60 -10.28 -22.93
CA THR A 125 -24.48 -11.03 -23.48
C THR A 125 -23.60 -10.06 -24.26
N PHE A 126 -22.57 -9.55 -23.60
CA PHE A 126 -21.51 -8.82 -24.28
C PHE A 126 -20.87 -9.75 -25.31
N ALA A 127 -20.89 -9.36 -26.59
CA ALA A 127 -20.37 -10.17 -27.69
C ALA A 127 -18.82 -10.25 -27.72
N THR A 128 -18.16 -9.51 -26.82
CA THR A 128 -16.72 -9.42 -26.67
C THR A 128 -16.32 -9.83 -25.26
N ASN A 129 -15.23 -10.57 -25.13
CA ASN A 129 -14.64 -10.90 -23.82
C ASN A 129 -14.29 -9.62 -23.04
N TRP A 130 -14.46 -9.67 -21.72
CA TRP A 130 -13.90 -8.65 -20.83
C TRP A 130 -12.37 -8.64 -20.96
N GLY A 131 -11.79 -7.45 -20.98
CA GLY A 131 -10.35 -7.24 -21.07
C GLY A 131 -9.84 -6.39 -19.92
N PRO A 132 -8.64 -6.67 -19.37
CA PRO A 132 -8.02 -5.84 -18.35
C PRO A 132 -7.79 -4.40 -18.82
N LEU A 133 -8.03 -3.42 -17.95
CA LEU A 133 -7.80 -1.99 -18.22
C LEU A 133 -6.45 -1.47 -17.68
N GLY A 134 -5.76 -2.25 -16.85
CA GLY A 134 -4.64 -1.80 -16.01
C GLY A 134 -5.09 -1.38 -14.60
N PRO A 135 -4.17 -0.84 -13.77
CA PRO A 135 -2.83 -0.37 -14.14
C PRO A 135 -1.77 -1.48 -14.23
N ASN A 136 -0.79 -1.30 -15.12
CA ASN A 136 0.35 -2.22 -15.32
C ASN A 136 1.49 -1.54 -16.13
N PRO A 137 2.56 -1.08 -15.47
CA PRO A 137 2.55 -0.63 -14.08
C PRO A 137 1.75 0.69 -13.93
N ILE A 138 1.65 1.17 -12.70
CA ILE A 138 1.49 2.60 -12.40
C ILE A 138 2.88 3.24 -12.49
N VAL A 139 2.96 4.45 -13.04
CA VAL A 139 4.18 5.28 -13.01
C VAL A 139 4.01 6.36 -11.97
N GLN A 140 4.92 6.40 -11.00
CA GLN A 140 4.90 7.33 -9.86
C GLN A 140 6.28 7.99 -9.69
N ILE A 141 6.33 9.15 -9.02
CA ILE A 141 7.58 9.81 -8.60
C ILE A 141 8.08 9.16 -7.30
N GLY A 142 9.34 8.70 -7.30
CA GLY A 142 10.00 8.12 -6.14
C GLY A 142 10.28 9.16 -5.05
N ARG A 143 9.99 8.81 -3.79
CA ARG A 143 9.96 9.76 -2.66
C ARG A 143 11.34 10.26 -2.22
N SER A 144 12.42 9.60 -2.65
CA SER A 144 13.76 9.81 -2.09
C SER A 144 14.68 10.66 -2.96
N ASP A 145 14.56 10.54 -4.29
CA ASP A 145 15.34 11.29 -5.28
C ASP A 145 14.50 11.90 -6.43
N ASN A 146 13.17 11.72 -6.39
CA ASN A 146 12.22 12.15 -7.44
C ASN A 146 12.43 11.48 -8.81
N ALA A 147 13.10 10.34 -8.89
CA ALA A 147 13.14 9.51 -10.10
C ALA A 147 11.82 8.78 -10.32
N PHE A 148 11.43 8.56 -11.59
CA PHE A 148 10.23 7.77 -11.89
C PHE A 148 10.42 6.29 -11.56
N ILE A 149 9.43 5.69 -10.89
CA ILE A 149 9.38 4.28 -10.52
C ILE A 149 8.11 3.61 -11.05
N ALA A 150 8.19 2.28 -11.24
CA ALA A 150 7.05 1.44 -11.56
C ALA A 150 6.49 0.81 -10.27
N VAL A 151 5.19 0.97 -10.02
CA VAL A 151 4.48 0.39 -8.88
C VAL A 151 3.18 -0.31 -9.34
N SER A 152 2.55 -1.08 -8.46
CA SER A 152 1.24 -1.73 -8.70
C SER A 152 0.28 -1.48 -7.52
N GLY A 153 -0.07 -2.48 -6.71
CA GLY A 153 -0.91 -2.34 -5.52
C GLY A 153 -0.47 -3.30 -4.41
N ARG A 154 -1.14 -3.30 -3.25
CA ARG A 154 -0.66 -3.97 -2.03
C ARG A 154 -0.53 -5.48 -2.19
N ILE A 155 0.61 -5.98 -1.73
CA ILE A 155 0.90 -7.41 -1.58
C ILE A 155 0.37 -7.88 -0.23
N GLY A 156 -0.59 -8.79 -0.23
CA GLY A 156 -1.11 -9.41 0.99
C GLY A 156 -0.32 -10.65 1.42
N ALA A 157 0.23 -11.40 0.45
CA ALA A 157 1.02 -12.61 0.70
C ALA A 157 2.06 -12.87 -0.40
N LEU A 158 3.16 -13.53 -0.02
CA LEU A 158 4.18 -14.03 -0.95
C LEU A 158 4.54 -15.48 -0.62
N ALA A 159 4.98 -16.23 -1.62
CA ALA A 159 5.65 -17.51 -1.42
C ALA A 159 6.65 -17.79 -2.54
N ILE A 160 7.70 -18.55 -2.23
CA ILE A 160 8.67 -19.06 -3.20
C ILE A 160 8.66 -20.59 -3.10
N ARG A 161 8.43 -21.24 -4.23
CA ARG A 161 8.51 -22.69 -4.37
C ARG A 161 9.95 -23.17 -4.42
N ARG A 162 10.21 -24.43 -4.05
CA ARG A 162 11.55 -25.05 -4.10
C ARG A 162 12.17 -25.12 -5.50
N ASN A 163 11.39 -24.90 -6.55
CA ASN A 163 11.86 -24.79 -7.94
C ASN A 163 12.13 -23.33 -8.39
N GLY A 164 12.04 -22.34 -7.48
CA GLY A 164 12.23 -20.92 -7.78
C GLY A 164 10.99 -20.19 -8.33
N GLN A 165 9.84 -20.87 -8.47
CA GLN A 165 8.59 -20.23 -8.91
C GLN A 165 8.07 -19.28 -7.81
N PHE A 166 7.98 -17.99 -8.13
CA PHE A 166 7.38 -17.00 -7.22
C PHE A 166 5.85 -17.02 -7.33
N ILE A 167 5.19 -16.85 -6.20
CA ILE A 167 3.74 -16.77 -6.04
C ILE A 167 3.41 -15.52 -5.25
N LEU A 168 2.43 -14.76 -5.74
CA LEU A 168 1.99 -13.51 -5.14
C LEU A 168 0.50 -13.60 -4.88
N GLY A 169 0.08 -13.24 -3.67
CA GLY A 169 -1.30 -12.98 -3.28
C GLY A 169 -1.48 -11.49 -3.04
N ALA A 170 -2.37 -10.85 -3.79
CA ALA A 170 -2.65 -9.43 -3.61
C ALA A 170 -3.66 -9.19 -2.48
N ALA A 171 -3.54 -8.04 -1.80
CA ALA A 171 -4.52 -7.56 -0.83
C ALA A 171 -5.93 -7.51 -1.43
N GLN A 172 -6.01 -7.10 -2.70
CA GLN A 172 -7.12 -7.38 -3.59
C GLN A 172 -6.57 -7.60 -5.01
N GLY A 173 -7.07 -8.61 -5.73
CA GLY A 173 -6.59 -8.95 -7.07
C GLY A 173 -6.08 -10.39 -7.23
N GLY A 174 -6.20 -11.22 -6.21
CA GLY A 174 -6.04 -12.67 -6.32
C GLY A 174 -4.58 -13.15 -6.32
N ILE A 175 -4.38 -14.34 -6.88
CA ILE A 175 -3.12 -15.07 -6.89
C ILE A 175 -2.49 -15.03 -8.28
N TRP A 176 -1.18 -14.79 -8.32
CA TRP A 176 -0.39 -14.62 -9.53
C TRP A 176 0.87 -15.50 -9.50
N LEU A 177 1.27 -16.03 -10.66
CA LEU A 177 2.57 -16.70 -10.85
C LEU A 177 3.48 -15.87 -11.74
N PHE A 178 4.76 -15.75 -11.37
CA PHE A 178 5.79 -15.06 -12.13
C PHE A 178 6.56 -15.99 -13.06
N THR A 179 6.66 -15.65 -14.34
CA THR A 179 7.50 -16.36 -15.32
C THR A 179 8.65 -15.44 -15.74
N PRO A 180 9.92 -15.75 -15.41
CA PRO A 180 11.06 -15.00 -15.91
C PRO A 180 11.13 -15.02 -17.44
N ASP A 181 11.49 -13.89 -18.05
CA ASP A 181 11.73 -13.74 -19.48
C ASP A 181 12.90 -12.79 -19.75
N ALA A 182 13.30 -12.64 -21.02
CA ALA A 182 14.44 -11.83 -21.41
C ALA A 182 14.32 -10.32 -21.11
N ASN A 183 13.12 -9.83 -20.76
CA ASN A 183 12.86 -8.42 -20.45
C ASN A 183 12.64 -8.16 -18.95
N GLY A 184 12.75 -9.20 -18.11
CA GLY A 184 12.55 -9.10 -16.66
C GLY A 184 11.31 -9.83 -16.14
N GLY A 185 10.58 -10.56 -16.98
CA GLY A 185 9.51 -11.49 -16.55
C GLY A 185 8.09 -10.94 -16.60
N THR A 186 7.14 -11.87 -16.46
CA THR A 186 5.70 -11.65 -16.63
C THR A 186 4.90 -12.40 -15.56
N TRP A 187 4.00 -11.70 -14.86
CA TRP A 187 2.99 -12.24 -13.95
C TRP A 187 1.74 -12.70 -14.72
N THR A 188 1.21 -13.87 -14.35
CA THR A 188 -0.03 -14.44 -14.88
C THR A 188 -1.04 -14.65 -13.76
N PRO A 189 -2.27 -14.11 -13.86
CA PRO A 189 -3.29 -14.29 -12.84
C PRO A 189 -3.82 -15.72 -12.86
N LYS A 190 -4.29 -16.20 -11.70
CA LYS A 190 -4.78 -17.58 -11.51
C LYS A 190 -6.17 -17.64 -10.87
N THR A 191 -6.70 -16.52 -10.41
CA THR A 191 -7.92 -16.49 -9.56
C THR A 191 -8.84 -15.28 -9.78
N ASP A 192 -8.85 -14.68 -10.98
CA ASP A 192 -9.67 -13.48 -11.29
C ASP A 192 -11.18 -13.68 -11.09
N MET A 193 -11.64 -14.94 -11.09
CA MET A 193 -13.05 -15.33 -11.04
C MET A 193 -13.52 -15.81 -9.64
N LEU A 194 -12.75 -15.56 -8.58
CA LEU A 194 -13.14 -15.93 -7.21
C LEU A 194 -14.15 -14.96 -6.59
N ALA A 195 -14.93 -15.47 -5.63
CA ALA A 195 -15.90 -14.69 -4.86
C ALA A 195 -15.26 -13.62 -3.97
N SER A 196 -14.06 -13.89 -3.44
CA SER A 196 -13.17 -12.87 -2.86
C SER A 196 -11.79 -13.03 -3.50
N THR A 197 -11.22 -11.93 -3.96
CA THR A 197 -9.86 -11.85 -4.51
C THR A 197 -8.87 -11.23 -3.51
N ALA A 198 -9.27 -11.10 -2.24
CA ALA A 198 -8.36 -10.70 -1.17
C ALA A 198 -7.60 -11.92 -0.64
N ILE A 199 -6.27 -11.88 -0.64
CA ILE A 199 -5.39 -12.98 -0.20
C ILE A 199 -4.54 -12.48 0.96
N GLY A 200 -4.75 -13.05 2.16
CA GLY A 200 -4.00 -12.68 3.37
C GLY A 200 -2.84 -13.62 3.71
N ALA A 201 -2.87 -14.87 3.23
CA ALA A 201 -1.79 -15.83 3.48
C ALA A 201 -1.56 -16.78 2.29
N LEU A 202 -0.30 -17.18 2.10
CA LEU A 202 0.12 -18.27 1.22
C LEU A 202 1.05 -19.21 1.98
N ALA A 203 0.87 -20.52 1.82
CA ALA A 203 1.77 -21.53 2.37
C ALA A 203 1.98 -22.69 1.39
N VAL A 204 3.24 -22.91 0.99
CA VAL A 204 3.68 -24.07 0.20
C VAL A 204 3.97 -25.22 1.16
N ALA A 205 3.45 -26.42 0.90
CA ALA A 205 3.67 -27.57 1.76
C ALA A 205 5.14 -28.04 1.67
N PRO A 206 5.90 -28.16 2.78
CA PRO A 206 7.33 -28.50 2.71
C PRO A 206 7.59 -29.91 2.18
N LYS A 207 6.62 -30.82 2.32
CA LYS A 207 6.70 -32.20 1.79
C LYS A 207 6.50 -32.25 0.28
N ASP A 208 5.38 -31.74 -0.22
CA ASP A 208 5.06 -31.67 -1.65
C ASP A 208 4.85 -30.22 -2.10
N ASP A 209 5.81 -29.72 -2.87
CA ASP A 209 5.89 -28.35 -3.37
C ASP A 209 4.78 -27.98 -4.38
N ASN A 210 4.01 -28.97 -4.86
CA ASN A 210 2.85 -28.72 -5.70
C ASN A 210 1.58 -28.44 -4.88
N VAL A 211 1.57 -28.81 -3.60
CA VAL A 211 0.47 -28.52 -2.67
C VAL A 211 0.69 -27.16 -2.04
N ILE A 212 -0.26 -26.24 -2.29
CA ILE A 212 -0.17 -24.86 -1.83
C ILE A 212 -1.53 -24.44 -1.31
N TYR A 213 -1.55 -23.81 -0.14
CA TYR A 213 -2.76 -23.24 0.45
C TYR A 213 -2.73 -21.73 0.36
N ALA A 214 -3.89 -21.13 0.08
CA ALA A 214 -4.09 -19.70 0.12
C ALA A 214 -5.25 -19.37 1.05
N GLY A 215 -4.98 -18.56 2.07
CA GLY A 215 -5.97 -18.02 2.97
C GLY A 215 -6.55 -16.75 2.38
N THR A 216 -7.85 -16.75 2.11
CA THR A 216 -8.50 -15.52 1.62
C THR A 216 -8.85 -14.59 2.78
N GLY A 217 -9.03 -13.32 2.44
CA GLY A 217 -9.26 -12.24 3.39
C GLY A 217 -7.96 -11.65 3.93
N GLU A 218 -7.79 -10.35 3.73
CA GLU A 218 -6.55 -9.62 4.00
C GLU A 218 -6.31 -9.42 5.51
N GLY A 219 -5.16 -9.88 6.00
CA GLY A 219 -4.77 -9.84 7.42
C GLY A 219 -3.98 -8.59 7.85
N ALA A 220 -4.18 -7.45 7.19
CA ALA A 220 -3.51 -6.19 7.53
C ALA A 220 -4.33 -5.30 8.50
N LEU A 221 -5.56 -5.72 8.84
CA LEU A 221 -6.49 -5.04 9.76
C LEU A 221 -6.79 -3.56 9.42
N SER A 222 -6.56 -3.16 8.17
CA SER A 222 -6.72 -1.80 7.68
C SER A 222 -8.20 -1.40 7.60
N GLY A 223 -8.48 -0.18 7.14
CA GLY A 223 -9.84 0.29 6.92
C GLY A 223 -10.47 -0.26 5.64
N ASP A 224 -9.62 -0.50 4.65
CA ASP A 224 -9.92 -0.88 3.28
C ASP A 224 -9.67 -2.37 3.00
N SER A 225 -9.08 -3.13 3.94
CA SER A 225 -8.98 -4.58 3.88
C SER A 225 -10.34 -5.26 3.63
N TYR A 226 -10.33 -6.30 2.79
CA TYR A 226 -11.50 -7.11 2.48
C TYR A 226 -11.43 -8.51 3.10
N TYR A 227 -12.57 -8.99 3.59
CA TYR A 227 -12.74 -10.32 4.17
C TYR A 227 -12.65 -11.44 3.12
N GLY A 228 -12.37 -12.63 3.63
CA GLY A 228 -12.22 -13.86 2.89
C GLY A 228 -13.51 -14.64 2.70
N ASN A 229 -13.42 -15.57 1.77
CA ASN A 229 -14.34 -16.66 1.56
C ASN A 229 -13.53 -17.97 1.59
N GLY A 230 -13.06 -18.35 2.77
CA GLY A 230 -12.41 -19.64 3.02
C GLY A 230 -10.96 -19.79 2.58
N ILE A 231 -10.52 -21.05 2.53
CA ILE A 231 -9.19 -21.50 2.13
C ILE A 231 -9.26 -22.13 0.73
N LEU A 232 -8.29 -21.77 -0.09
CA LEU A 232 -8.05 -22.37 -1.40
C LEU A 232 -6.88 -23.36 -1.30
N LYS A 233 -6.94 -24.45 -2.07
CA LYS A 233 -5.86 -25.42 -2.25
C LYS A 233 -5.52 -25.55 -3.73
N SER A 234 -4.24 -25.48 -4.05
CA SER A 234 -3.66 -25.94 -5.31
C SER A 234 -2.96 -27.28 -5.09
N THR A 235 -2.94 -28.12 -6.12
CA THR A 235 -2.20 -29.40 -6.16
C THR A 235 -1.32 -29.51 -7.42
N ASP A 236 -1.23 -28.43 -8.21
CA ASP A 236 -0.45 -28.32 -9.45
C ASP A 236 0.56 -27.16 -9.40
N GLY A 237 0.92 -26.75 -8.18
CA GLY A 237 1.94 -25.74 -7.95
C GLY A 237 1.49 -24.29 -8.17
N GLY A 238 0.20 -24.02 -7.96
CA GLY A 238 -0.42 -22.70 -8.04
C GLY A 238 -1.08 -22.38 -9.39
N ASN A 239 -1.21 -23.36 -10.29
CA ASN A 239 -1.80 -23.14 -11.62
C ASN A 239 -3.33 -23.18 -11.60
N THR A 240 -3.90 -24.08 -10.81
CA THR A 240 -5.33 -24.13 -10.51
C THR A 240 -5.56 -24.17 -9.00
N TRP A 241 -6.73 -23.67 -8.59
CA TRP A 241 -7.10 -23.49 -7.19
C TRP A 241 -8.54 -23.97 -6.96
N ALA A 242 -8.73 -24.83 -5.98
CA ALA A 242 -10.03 -25.28 -5.51
C ALA A 242 -10.33 -24.65 -4.14
N HIS A 243 -11.54 -24.13 -3.95
CA HIS A 243 -12.02 -23.73 -2.63
C HIS A 243 -12.39 -24.98 -1.84
N VAL A 244 -11.68 -25.25 -0.74
CA VAL A 244 -11.74 -26.54 -0.03
C VAL A 244 -12.42 -26.49 1.33
N SER A 245 -12.42 -25.33 2.00
CA SER A 245 -12.93 -25.20 3.38
C SER A 245 -14.45 -25.08 3.49
N GLY A 246 -15.19 -25.09 2.38
CA GLY A 246 -16.63 -24.81 2.41
C GLY A 246 -16.92 -23.48 3.12
N ASP A 247 -17.91 -23.44 3.99
CA ASP A 247 -18.28 -22.20 4.70
C ASP A 247 -17.36 -21.88 5.90
N PHE A 248 -16.37 -22.72 6.23
CA PHE A 248 -15.34 -22.36 7.21
C PHE A 248 -14.55 -21.14 6.70
N PHE A 249 -14.42 -20.14 7.57
CA PHE A 249 -13.74 -18.87 7.31
C PHE A 249 -14.39 -18.00 6.22
N ALA A 250 -15.71 -18.15 6.01
CA ALA A 250 -16.50 -17.10 5.40
C ALA A 250 -16.53 -15.85 6.31
N GLY A 251 -16.22 -14.68 5.74
CA GLY A 251 -16.37 -13.38 6.41
C GLY A 251 -15.27 -12.99 7.40
N VAL A 252 -14.18 -13.74 7.48
CA VAL A 252 -12.99 -13.47 8.33
C VAL A 252 -11.77 -13.12 7.47
N SER A 253 -10.66 -12.70 8.08
CA SER A 253 -9.37 -12.57 7.40
C SER A 253 -8.41 -13.68 7.83
N THR A 254 -7.56 -14.13 6.91
CA THR A 254 -6.54 -15.14 7.20
C THR A 254 -5.17 -14.46 7.37
N ALA A 255 -4.66 -14.39 8.59
CA ALA A 255 -3.39 -13.72 8.87
C ALA A 255 -2.17 -14.62 8.57
N ARG A 256 -2.25 -15.92 8.84
CA ARG A 256 -1.16 -16.87 8.56
C ARG A 256 -1.67 -18.30 8.37
N LEU A 257 -0.95 -19.07 7.55
CA LEU A 257 -1.07 -20.51 7.39
C LEU A 257 0.27 -21.18 7.76
N ALA A 258 0.21 -22.34 8.41
CA ALA A 258 1.38 -23.17 8.71
C ALA A 258 1.07 -24.64 8.35
N VAL A 259 1.85 -25.24 7.44
CA VAL A 259 1.63 -26.61 6.95
C VAL A 259 2.69 -27.55 7.55
N ASP A 260 2.26 -28.74 7.98
CA ASP A 260 3.15 -29.76 8.57
C ASP A 260 4.23 -30.20 7.55
N PRO A 261 5.53 -30.10 7.90
CA PRO A 261 6.61 -30.51 7.01
C PRO A 261 6.60 -32.01 6.66
N ASN A 262 5.88 -32.83 7.43
CA ASN A 262 5.74 -34.27 7.24
C ASN A 262 4.38 -34.69 6.64
N ASN A 263 3.41 -33.78 6.51
CA ASN A 263 2.10 -34.07 5.95
C ASN A 263 1.45 -32.84 5.29
N SER A 264 1.41 -32.80 3.95
CA SER A 264 0.80 -31.70 3.19
C SER A 264 -0.72 -31.51 3.43
N ASP A 265 -1.40 -32.48 4.02
CA ASP A 265 -2.83 -32.38 4.38
C ASP A 265 -3.06 -31.98 5.84
N HIS A 266 -2.00 -31.81 6.63
CA HIS A 266 -2.06 -31.30 8.00
C HIS A 266 -1.59 -29.84 8.04
N LEU A 267 -2.45 -28.94 8.52
CA LEU A 267 -2.15 -27.51 8.58
C LEU A 267 -2.94 -26.78 9.65
N TYR A 268 -2.40 -25.62 10.04
CA TYR A 268 -2.97 -24.69 10.99
C TYR A 268 -3.22 -23.33 10.32
N VAL A 269 -4.21 -22.60 10.83
CA VAL A 269 -4.56 -21.25 10.35
C VAL A 269 -4.80 -20.29 11.51
N ALA A 270 -4.25 -19.08 11.38
CA ALA A 270 -4.54 -17.94 12.25
C ALA A 270 -5.60 -17.05 11.60
N ILE A 271 -6.73 -16.89 12.30
CA ILE A 271 -7.93 -16.22 11.82
C ILE A 271 -8.23 -14.98 12.67
N GLU A 272 -8.58 -13.90 11.98
CA GLU A 272 -8.88 -12.61 12.59
C GLU A 272 -10.04 -11.88 11.90
N ARG A 273 -10.37 -10.71 12.42
CA ARG A 273 -11.55 -9.92 12.06
C ARG A 273 -11.53 -9.44 10.61
N GLY A 274 -12.30 -10.13 9.78
CA GLY A 274 -12.63 -9.68 8.43
C GLY A 274 -13.38 -8.34 8.42
N ARG A 275 -13.05 -7.49 7.43
CA ARG A 275 -13.68 -6.18 7.19
C ARG A 275 -14.10 -6.06 5.72
N GLY A 276 -14.96 -5.10 5.38
CA GLY A 276 -15.40 -4.91 4.01
C GLY A 276 -15.81 -3.49 3.68
N GLY A 277 -15.15 -2.91 2.67
CA GLY A 277 -15.51 -1.66 2.02
C GLY A 277 -15.36 -0.40 2.87
N ALA A 278 -15.64 0.75 2.26
CA ALA A 278 -15.42 2.10 2.81
C ALA A 278 -16.09 2.41 4.16
N ARG A 279 -16.94 1.53 4.70
CA ARG A 279 -17.57 1.66 6.01
C ARG A 279 -16.93 0.80 7.12
N ARG A 280 -15.83 0.08 6.83
CA ARG A 280 -15.04 -0.72 7.78
C ARG A 280 -15.88 -1.75 8.57
N VAL A 281 -16.96 -2.24 7.95
CA VAL A 281 -17.91 -3.17 8.59
C VAL A 281 -17.39 -4.59 8.56
N SER A 282 -17.68 -5.37 9.60
CA SER A 282 -17.48 -6.82 9.57
C SER A 282 -18.78 -7.52 9.17
N PRO A 283 -18.71 -8.65 8.45
CA PRO A 283 -19.86 -9.52 8.25
C PRO A 283 -20.51 -9.89 9.60
N PRO A 284 -21.85 -9.90 9.71
CA PRO A 284 -22.55 -10.22 10.96
C PRO A 284 -22.56 -11.74 11.27
N ILE A 285 -22.25 -12.56 10.27
CA ILE A 285 -22.05 -14.00 10.38
C ILE A 285 -20.62 -14.27 9.91
N HIS A 286 -19.82 -14.87 10.78
CA HIS A 286 -18.40 -15.16 10.54
C HIS A 286 -17.94 -16.31 11.44
N SER A 287 -16.84 -16.96 11.10
CA SER A 287 -16.20 -17.96 11.97
C SER A 287 -15.57 -17.33 13.23
N THR A 288 -15.39 -18.11 14.29
CA THR A 288 -14.68 -17.66 15.50
C THR A 288 -13.24 -17.27 15.19
N TYR A 289 -12.83 -16.07 15.59
CA TYR A 289 -11.44 -15.61 15.46
C TYR A 289 -10.53 -16.42 16.40
N GLY A 290 -9.32 -16.73 15.95
CA GLY A 290 -8.34 -17.53 16.69
C GLY A 290 -7.64 -18.57 15.84
N LEU A 291 -7.17 -19.64 16.47
CA LEU A 291 -6.35 -20.69 15.86
C LEU A 291 -7.17 -21.94 15.57
N TRP A 292 -7.03 -22.46 14.34
CA TRP A 292 -7.72 -23.67 13.88
C TRP A 292 -6.74 -24.65 13.22
N GLU A 293 -7.09 -25.93 13.24
CA GLU A 293 -6.31 -27.06 12.71
C GLU A 293 -7.16 -27.91 11.76
N SER A 294 -6.53 -28.44 10.70
CA SER A 294 -7.12 -29.40 9.76
C SER A 294 -6.13 -30.52 9.47
N HIS A 295 -6.61 -31.77 9.41
CA HIS A 295 -5.80 -32.96 9.07
C HIS A 295 -6.18 -33.62 7.73
N ASP A 296 -7.13 -33.04 7.00
CA ASP A 296 -7.70 -33.58 5.75
C ASP A 296 -7.49 -32.64 4.55
N GLY A 297 -6.52 -31.74 4.67
CA GLY A 297 -6.12 -30.84 3.60
C GLY A 297 -7.05 -29.66 3.43
N ALA A 298 -7.42 -29.04 4.56
CA ALA A 298 -8.26 -27.85 4.69
C ALA A 298 -9.76 -28.05 4.43
N VAL A 299 -10.27 -29.29 4.50
CA VAL A 299 -11.69 -29.60 4.27
C VAL A 299 -12.52 -29.49 5.56
N THR A 300 -12.03 -30.04 6.67
CA THR A 300 -12.62 -29.89 8.00
C THR A 300 -11.65 -29.25 8.98
N TRP A 301 -12.19 -28.53 9.97
CA TRP A 301 -11.41 -27.68 10.86
C TRP A 301 -11.87 -27.79 12.32
N ASN A 302 -10.90 -27.92 13.23
CA ASN A 302 -11.08 -27.90 14.68
C ASN A 302 -10.58 -26.56 15.23
N LEU A 303 -11.34 -25.93 16.13
CA LEU A 303 -10.92 -24.73 16.86
C LEU A 303 -9.99 -25.15 18.01
N LEU A 304 -8.74 -24.70 17.99
CA LEU A 304 -7.76 -24.96 19.05
C LEU A 304 -7.84 -23.92 20.16
N MET A 305 -7.91 -22.64 19.78
CA MET A 305 -7.86 -21.52 20.71
C MET A 305 -8.66 -20.34 20.15
N ALA A 306 -9.75 -19.99 20.82
CA ALA A 306 -10.52 -18.79 20.52
C ALA A 306 -9.77 -17.53 20.97
N ALA A 307 -9.89 -16.44 20.20
CA ALA A 307 -9.42 -15.13 20.61
C ALA A 307 -10.21 -14.61 21.83
N PRO A 308 -9.56 -13.95 22.81
CA PRO A 308 -10.26 -13.38 23.95
C PRO A 308 -11.18 -12.22 23.52
N PRO A 309 -12.22 -11.85 24.31
CA PRO A 309 -13.31 -10.95 23.86
C PRO A 309 -12.93 -9.53 23.39
N VAL A 310 -11.70 -9.08 23.66
CA VAL A 310 -11.17 -7.76 23.23
C VAL A 310 -10.20 -7.86 22.04
N SER A 311 -9.76 -9.08 21.68
CA SER A 311 -8.83 -9.32 20.59
C SER A 311 -9.56 -9.33 19.25
N LEU A 312 -8.89 -8.86 18.20
CA LEU A 312 -9.38 -8.97 16.83
C LEU A 312 -9.10 -10.33 16.20
N GLY A 313 -8.30 -11.20 16.85
CA GLY A 313 -7.99 -12.54 16.37
C GLY A 313 -6.55 -12.98 16.59
N ALA A 314 -6.21 -14.13 16.01
CA ALA A 314 -4.83 -14.59 15.94
C ALA A 314 -4.14 -13.93 14.74
N THR A 315 -3.01 -13.26 14.99
CA THR A 315 -2.26 -12.47 13.99
C THR A 315 -1.10 -13.24 13.38
N ASP A 316 -0.64 -14.33 14.00
CA ASP A 316 0.41 -15.19 13.46
C ASP A 316 0.29 -16.61 14.01
N ILE A 317 0.75 -17.61 13.23
CA ILE A 317 1.04 -18.97 13.69
C ILE A 317 2.27 -19.52 12.96
N ARG A 318 3.28 -19.92 13.73
CA ARG A 318 4.54 -20.51 13.27
C ARG A 318 4.70 -21.91 13.85
N MET A 319 4.83 -22.90 12.98
CA MET A 319 5.22 -24.25 13.35
C MET A 319 6.75 -24.37 13.31
N ASP A 320 7.32 -25.04 14.31
CA ASP A 320 8.73 -25.42 14.28
C ASP A 320 8.98 -26.52 13.21
N PRO A 321 9.78 -26.24 12.15
CA PRO A 321 9.99 -27.19 11.05
C PRO A 321 10.79 -28.43 11.45
N ARG A 322 11.41 -28.45 12.64
CA ARG A 322 12.14 -29.60 13.20
C ARG A 322 11.38 -30.31 14.33
N SER A 323 10.37 -29.64 14.90
CA SER A 323 9.55 -30.14 16.01
C SER A 323 8.09 -29.77 15.76
N PRO A 324 7.39 -30.38 14.80
CA PRO A 324 6.10 -29.88 14.29
C PRO A 324 4.94 -29.88 15.29
N THR A 325 5.09 -30.50 16.47
CA THR A 325 4.15 -30.34 17.61
C THR A 325 4.38 -29.04 18.40
N THR A 326 5.48 -28.34 18.15
CA THR A 326 5.81 -27.05 18.76
C THR A 326 5.30 -25.93 17.87
N LEU A 327 4.35 -25.17 18.39
CA LEU A 327 3.70 -24.06 17.71
C LEU A 327 3.90 -22.77 18.51
N TYR A 328 4.07 -21.66 17.80
CA TYR A 328 4.09 -20.31 18.35
C TYR A 328 2.99 -19.51 17.67
N ALA A 329 2.22 -18.74 18.43
CA ALA A 329 1.13 -17.93 17.90
C ALA A 329 1.02 -16.61 18.65
N SER A 330 0.48 -15.59 17.98
CA SER A 330 0.19 -14.30 18.60
C SER A 330 -1.27 -13.89 18.40
N PHE A 331 -1.81 -13.18 19.38
CA PHE A 331 -3.16 -12.61 19.32
C PHE A 331 -3.10 -11.09 19.44
N TRP A 332 -3.89 -10.41 18.62
CA TRP A 332 -4.03 -8.96 18.65
C TRP A 332 -4.47 -8.49 20.04
N SER A 333 -3.86 -7.42 20.55
CA SER A 333 -4.18 -6.84 21.87
C SER A 333 -4.02 -7.73 23.10
N ASP A 334 -3.40 -8.91 22.95
CA ASP A 334 -3.24 -9.87 24.04
C ASP A 334 -1.78 -10.30 24.19
N LYS A 335 -1.38 -11.48 23.69
CA LYS A 335 -0.09 -12.12 24.01
C LYS A 335 0.44 -12.98 22.89
N ILE A 336 1.71 -13.36 23.06
CA ILE A 336 2.37 -14.46 22.36
C ILE A 336 2.22 -15.73 23.20
N TYR A 337 1.91 -16.84 22.53
CA TYR A 337 1.68 -18.15 23.11
C TYR A 337 2.56 -19.23 22.47
N LYS A 338 2.89 -20.27 23.25
CA LYS A 338 3.57 -21.49 22.81
C LYS A 338 2.72 -22.71 23.13
N SER A 339 2.66 -23.64 22.19
CA SER A 339 2.26 -25.04 22.40
C SER A 339 3.47 -25.96 22.13
N THR A 340 3.47 -27.14 22.75
CA THR A 340 4.44 -28.23 22.50
C THR A 340 3.77 -29.56 22.16
N ASP A 341 2.44 -29.57 22.06
CA ASP A 341 1.58 -30.75 21.92
C ASP A 341 0.62 -30.67 20.71
N GLY A 342 1.00 -29.94 19.67
CA GLY A 342 0.20 -29.77 18.45
C GLY A 342 -0.94 -28.75 18.58
N GLY A 343 -0.88 -27.87 19.57
CA GLY A 343 -1.91 -26.87 19.83
C GLY A 343 -3.04 -27.33 20.75
N ALA A 344 -2.91 -28.50 21.40
CA ALA A 344 -3.87 -28.99 22.38
C ALA A 344 -3.82 -28.18 23.70
N THR A 345 -2.64 -27.69 24.10
CA THR A 345 -2.48 -26.73 25.20
C THR A 345 -1.56 -25.58 24.81
N TRP A 346 -1.83 -24.40 25.39
CA TRP A 346 -1.12 -23.16 25.10
C TRP A 346 -0.70 -22.46 26.38
N SER A 347 0.55 -21.99 26.44
CA SER A 347 1.11 -21.20 27.54
C SER A 347 1.60 -19.84 27.04
N PRO A 348 1.32 -18.73 27.74
CA PRO A 348 1.81 -17.42 27.34
C PRO A 348 3.32 -17.31 27.56
N ILE A 349 4.03 -16.74 26.59
CA ILE A 349 5.50 -16.60 26.57
C ILE A 349 5.91 -15.12 26.50
N MET A 350 5.69 -14.39 27.60
CA MET A 350 5.87 -12.92 27.66
C MET A 350 7.05 -12.45 28.54
N ASN A 351 7.87 -13.37 29.07
CA ASN A 351 8.92 -13.03 30.02
C ASN A 351 10.06 -12.25 29.34
N GLY A 352 10.43 -11.09 29.87
CA GLY A 352 11.42 -10.18 29.27
C GLY A 352 10.87 -9.17 28.26
N LEU A 353 9.58 -9.25 27.92
CA LEU A 353 8.86 -8.17 27.22
C LEU A 353 8.44 -7.06 28.21
N PRO A 354 8.09 -5.85 27.75
CA PRO A 354 7.76 -4.71 28.61
C PRO A 354 6.63 -5.02 29.61
N THR A 355 6.93 -4.87 30.91
CA THR A 355 6.01 -5.23 32.01
C THR A 355 5.01 -4.12 32.35
N ASP A 356 5.24 -2.92 31.82
CA ASP A 356 4.41 -1.73 31.92
C ASP A 356 3.47 -1.55 30.72
N ALA A 357 3.43 -2.51 29.79
CA ALA A 357 2.61 -2.43 28.58
C ALA A 357 1.12 -2.70 28.80
N ASN A 358 0.30 -1.94 28.08
CA ASN A 358 -1.14 -2.14 27.92
C ASN A 358 -1.46 -2.45 26.45
N PHE A 359 -1.13 -3.68 26.02
CA PHE A 359 -1.34 -4.16 24.63
C PHE A 359 -2.80 -4.01 24.14
N ALA A 360 -3.77 -4.05 25.06
CA ALA A 360 -5.17 -3.84 24.75
C ALA A 360 -5.48 -2.38 24.36
N ALA A 361 -4.94 -1.40 25.10
CA ALA A 361 -5.09 0.01 24.74
C ALA A 361 -4.27 0.40 23.51
N GLY A 362 -3.07 -0.19 23.36
CA GLY A 362 -2.19 0.06 22.21
C GLY A 362 -2.63 -0.60 20.91
N LEU A 363 -3.66 -1.44 20.92
CA LEU A 363 -4.06 -2.26 19.76
C LEU A 363 -2.90 -3.10 19.18
N THR A 364 -1.98 -3.52 20.06
CA THR A 364 -0.69 -4.11 19.67
C THR A 364 -0.85 -5.37 18.82
N ARG A 365 -0.15 -5.40 17.69
CA ARG A 365 0.07 -6.58 16.85
C ARG A 365 1.50 -7.07 17.03
N PHE A 366 1.65 -8.31 17.48
CA PHE A 366 2.93 -9.01 17.45
C PHE A 366 3.09 -9.75 16.11
N ASN A 367 4.17 -9.47 15.39
CA ASN A 367 4.67 -10.35 14.33
C ASN A 367 5.65 -11.38 14.93
N LEU A 368 5.67 -12.63 14.45
CA LEU A 368 6.58 -13.68 14.94
C LEU A 368 7.45 -14.24 13.81
N ALA A 369 8.77 -14.17 13.95
CA ALA A 369 9.70 -14.87 13.06
C ALA A 369 10.36 -16.05 13.79
N LEU A 370 10.64 -17.14 13.06
CA LEU A 370 11.19 -18.37 13.62
C LEU A 370 12.30 -18.94 12.71
N SER A 371 13.47 -19.14 13.30
CA SER A 371 14.60 -19.86 12.70
C SER A 371 14.94 -21.09 13.54
N HIS A 372 15.19 -22.23 12.90
CA HIS A 372 15.66 -23.42 13.61
C HIS A 372 16.73 -24.12 12.77
N ALA A 373 17.96 -23.60 12.89
CA ALA A 373 19.14 -24.12 12.23
C ALA A 373 19.49 -25.56 12.66
N ALA A 374 20.24 -26.29 11.82
CA ALA A 374 20.61 -27.68 12.10
C ALA A 374 21.57 -27.77 13.29
N GLY A 375 21.20 -28.51 14.33
CA GLY A 375 22.04 -28.71 15.52
C GLY A 375 21.99 -27.58 16.55
N HIS A 376 21.12 -26.58 16.35
CA HIS A 376 20.87 -25.47 17.27
C HIS A 376 19.43 -25.53 17.78
N GLY A 377 19.11 -24.78 18.83
CA GLY A 377 17.72 -24.59 19.27
C GLY A 377 16.98 -23.57 18.41
N ALA A 378 15.65 -23.61 18.45
CA ALA A 378 14.81 -22.61 17.81
C ALA A 378 15.06 -21.20 18.39
N VAL A 379 15.29 -20.23 17.50
CA VAL A 379 15.42 -18.81 17.80
C VAL A 379 14.19 -18.09 17.26
N LEU A 380 13.60 -17.24 18.08
CA LEU A 380 12.44 -16.44 17.73
C LEU A 380 12.80 -14.96 17.70
N TYR A 381 12.14 -14.22 16.82
CA TYR A 381 12.07 -12.77 16.89
C TYR A 381 10.61 -12.33 16.95
N THR A 382 10.35 -11.21 17.61
CA THR A 382 9.08 -10.51 17.54
C THR A 382 9.31 -9.01 17.47
N GLY A 383 8.43 -8.32 16.75
CA GLY A 383 8.46 -6.87 16.60
C GLY A 383 7.06 -6.30 16.83
N PHE A 384 6.99 -5.21 17.60
CA PHE A 384 5.73 -4.54 17.95
C PHE A 384 5.97 -3.14 18.56
N ASP A 385 4.95 -2.29 18.47
CA ASP A 385 4.79 -1.09 19.29
C ASP A 385 3.77 -1.33 20.42
N TRP A 386 3.72 -0.45 21.42
CA TRP A 386 2.74 -0.56 22.50
C TRP A 386 2.38 0.79 23.10
N VAL A 387 1.36 0.77 23.96
CA VAL A 387 1.01 1.88 24.85
C VAL A 387 1.31 1.45 26.28
N ASP A 388 2.00 2.29 27.06
CA ASP A 388 2.32 1.99 28.46
C ASP A 388 1.10 2.18 29.40
N THR A 389 1.26 1.79 30.67
CA THR A 389 0.23 1.93 31.72
C THR A 389 -0.11 3.38 32.09
N ALA A 390 0.66 4.36 31.61
CA ALA A 390 0.39 5.80 31.71
C ALA A 390 -0.24 6.39 30.42
N ASN A 391 -0.55 5.54 29.43
CA ASN A 391 -1.09 5.87 28.11
C ASN A 391 -0.15 6.64 27.16
N HIS A 392 1.18 6.52 27.31
CA HIS A 392 2.10 6.98 26.27
C HIS A 392 2.33 5.88 25.23
N HIS A 393 2.33 6.26 23.95
CA HIS A 393 2.81 5.40 22.87
C HIS A 393 4.33 5.21 22.99
N GLN A 394 4.79 4.00 22.72
CA GLN A 394 6.18 3.58 22.77
C GLN A 394 6.58 3.08 21.38
N ASP A 395 7.70 3.58 20.85
CA ASP A 395 8.20 3.24 19.51
C ASP A 395 8.27 1.73 19.28
N GLY A 396 8.03 1.29 18.03
CA GLY A 396 8.20 -0.09 17.63
C GLY A 396 9.62 -0.62 17.89
N ARG A 397 9.72 -1.76 18.58
CA ARG A 397 11.00 -2.43 18.92
C ARG A 397 10.98 -3.90 18.55
N LEU A 398 12.18 -4.48 18.48
CA LEU A 398 12.37 -5.90 18.25
C LEU A 398 12.94 -6.59 19.49
N PHE A 399 12.48 -7.82 19.70
CA PHE A 399 12.91 -8.70 20.78
C PHE A 399 13.29 -10.06 20.21
N LYS A 400 14.33 -10.67 20.78
CA LYS A 400 14.86 -11.99 20.42
C LYS A 400 14.72 -12.95 21.59
N SER A 401 14.37 -14.20 21.29
CA SER A 401 14.46 -15.33 22.22
C SER A 401 15.37 -16.40 21.63
N THR A 402 16.34 -16.87 22.42
CA THR A 402 17.26 -17.98 22.07
C THR A 402 16.98 -19.25 22.86
N ASP A 403 15.94 -19.24 23.70
CA ASP A 403 15.50 -20.32 24.57
C ASP A 403 14.08 -20.79 24.24
N GLN A 404 13.72 -20.70 22.95
CA GLN A 404 12.45 -21.17 22.40
C GLN A 404 11.21 -20.48 23.03
N GLY A 405 11.33 -19.19 23.36
CA GLY A 405 10.27 -18.36 23.93
C GLY A 405 10.23 -18.31 25.47
N ALA A 406 11.17 -18.92 26.19
CA ALA A 406 11.14 -18.87 27.66
C ALA A 406 11.54 -17.49 28.22
N THR A 407 12.42 -16.77 27.52
CA THR A 407 12.79 -15.36 27.77
C THR A 407 12.99 -14.59 26.47
N TRP A 408 12.69 -13.30 26.51
CA TRP A 408 12.92 -12.33 25.45
C TRP A 408 13.92 -11.26 25.88
N VAL A 409 14.73 -10.77 24.94
CA VAL A 409 15.69 -9.69 25.14
C VAL A 409 15.54 -8.70 23.98
N GLU A 410 15.46 -7.40 24.28
CA GLU A 410 15.43 -6.34 23.26
C GLU A 410 16.70 -6.42 22.40
N THR A 411 16.55 -6.32 21.07
CA THR A 411 17.68 -6.33 20.14
C THR A 411 18.44 -5.00 20.18
N GLY A 412 19.68 -4.95 19.68
CA GLY A 412 20.33 -3.66 19.42
C GLY A 412 19.54 -2.87 18.38
N HIS A 413 19.44 -1.55 18.55
CA HIS A 413 18.59 -0.71 17.68
C HIS A 413 19.31 -0.07 16.46
N GLY A 414 20.63 -0.19 16.34
CA GLY A 414 21.40 0.54 15.31
C GLY A 414 21.50 2.06 15.59
N THR A 415 22.03 2.84 14.64
CA THR A 415 22.14 4.31 14.80
C THR A 415 21.96 5.04 13.46
N GLY A 416 21.47 6.29 13.52
CA GLY A 416 21.31 7.13 12.32
C GLY A 416 20.30 6.54 11.34
N ILE A 417 20.58 6.61 10.04
CA ILE A 417 19.71 6.05 8.99
C ILE A 417 19.57 4.52 9.05
N ASP A 418 20.50 3.84 9.74
CA ASP A 418 20.54 2.39 9.93
C ASP A 418 19.85 1.97 11.27
N SER A 419 19.16 2.89 11.95
CA SER A 419 18.37 2.61 13.16
C SER A 419 17.05 1.91 12.83
N VAL A 420 16.75 0.81 13.52
CA VAL A 420 15.47 0.06 13.42
C VAL A 420 14.46 0.47 14.51
N LEU A 421 14.84 1.34 15.45
CA LEU A 421 13.89 1.91 16.43
C LEU A 421 12.77 2.65 15.69
N GLY A 422 11.51 2.27 15.93
CA GLY A 422 10.35 2.85 15.27
C GLY A 422 10.19 2.43 13.79
N TYR A 423 10.72 1.27 13.38
CA TYR A 423 10.65 0.77 11.98
C TYR A 423 9.24 0.69 11.36
N CYS A 424 8.20 0.68 12.19
CA CYS A 424 6.79 0.66 11.80
C CYS A 424 6.04 1.97 12.18
N GLY A 425 6.74 2.99 12.66
CA GLY A 425 6.12 4.23 13.16
C GLY A 425 5.05 3.96 14.22
N THR A 426 3.83 4.48 13.96
CA THR A 426 2.60 4.19 14.72
C THR A 426 1.69 3.18 14.01
N GLN A 427 2.23 2.47 13.00
CA GLN A 427 1.51 1.60 12.08
C GLN A 427 1.86 0.11 12.23
N CYS A 428 2.55 -0.30 13.30
CA CYS A 428 2.86 -1.72 13.59
C CYS A 428 1.64 -2.65 13.62
N PHE A 429 0.44 -2.08 13.72
CA PHE A 429 -0.84 -2.77 13.58
C PHE A 429 -1.13 -3.20 12.12
N TYR A 430 -0.69 -2.40 11.14
CA TYR A 430 -0.86 -2.52 9.68
C TYR A 430 0.38 -3.13 8.99
N ASP A 431 1.53 -2.45 9.10
CA ASP A 431 2.77 -2.70 8.36
C ASP A 431 3.88 -3.27 9.28
N ASN A 432 3.71 -4.52 9.72
CA ASN A 432 4.67 -5.16 10.63
C ASN A 432 5.11 -6.52 10.12
N VAL A 433 6.32 -6.56 9.56
CA VAL A 433 6.96 -7.75 9.00
C VAL A 433 8.30 -7.99 9.69
N ILE A 434 8.37 -9.02 10.52
CA ILE A 434 9.64 -9.59 10.97
C ILE A 434 9.77 -10.98 10.34
N GLU A 435 10.88 -11.25 9.66
CA GLU A 435 11.17 -12.57 9.09
C GLU A 435 12.66 -12.88 9.22
N THR A 436 13.03 -14.12 9.52
CA THR A 436 14.41 -14.56 9.73
C THR A 436 14.73 -15.74 8.84
N ASP A 437 16.00 -15.87 8.42
CA ASP A 437 16.44 -16.99 7.59
C ASP A 437 16.19 -18.31 8.36
N PRO A 438 15.37 -19.24 7.82
CA PRO A 438 14.96 -20.45 8.54
C PRO A 438 16.14 -21.38 8.87
N THR A 439 17.30 -21.17 8.25
CA THR A 439 18.54 -21.93 8.42
C THR A 439 19.65 -21.16 9.15
N ASN A 440 19.53 -19.83 9.28
CA ASN A 440 20.50 -18.99 9.99
C ASN A 440 19.83 -17.88 10.82
N PRO A 441 19.73 -18.02 12.15
CA PRO A 441 19.05 -17.05 13.01
C PRO A 441 19.75 -15.68 13.10
N ASP A 442 20.98 -15.54 12.58
CA ASP A 442 21.69 -14.27 12.57
C ASP A 442 21.23 -13.33 11.43
N VAL A 443 20.52 -13.87 10.43
CA VAL A 443 19.91 -13.08 9.36
C VAL A 443 18.44 -12.84 9.70
N VAL A 444 18.08 -11.58 9.96
CA VAL A 444 16.71 -11.18 10.28
C VAL A 444 16.39 -9.84 9.62
N PHE A 445 15.16 -9.71 9.13
CA PHE A 445 14.63 -8.51 8.51
C PHE A 445 13.53 -7.93 9.39
N ALA A 446 13.43 -6.61 9.37
CA ALA A 446 12.33 -5.85 9.95
C ALA A 446 11.83 -4.88 8.89
N ALA A 447 10.54 -4.89 8.59
CA ALA A 447 9.94 -3.98 7.63
C ALA A 447 8.56 -3.49 8.08
N GLY A 448 8.22 -2.28 7.65
CA GLY A 448 7.02 -1.55 8.03
C GLY A 448 6.96 -0.15 7.42
N SER A 449 6.47 0.82 8.18
CA SER A 449 6.31 2.20 7.73
C SER A 449 7.61 2.86 7.22
N PHE A 450 7.50 3.61 6.13
CA PHE A 450 8.64 4.28 5.49
C PHE A 450 9.19 5.47 6.31
N GLY A 451 10.50 5.66 6.30
CA GLY A 451 11.17 6.73 7.04
C GLY A 451 11.06 8.10 6.37
N TYR A 452 9.86 8.66 6.29
CA TYR A 452 9.56 9.97 5.68
C TYR A 452 10.39 11.13 6.28
N ASN A 453 10.72 11.05 7.57
CA ASN A 453 11.51 12.07 8.27
C ASN A 453 13.03 11.88 8.14
N LEU A 454 13.50 10.79 7.52
CA LEU A 454 14.92 10.63 7.19
C LEU A 454 15.30 11.57 6.05
N HIS A 455 16.57 11.94 6.00
CA HIS A 455 17.10 12.88 5.00
C HIS A 455 18.31 12.22 4.31
N PRO A 456 18.15 11.67 3.08
CA PRO A 456 16.92 11.60 2.27
C PRO A 456 15.88 10.59 2.84
N PRO A 457 14.59 10.75 2.50
CA PRO A 457 13.53 9.80 2.89
C PRO A 457 13.89 8.39 2.45
N SER A 458 13.91 7.42 3.37
CA SER A 458 14.44 6.07 3.11
C SER A 458 13.99 5.09 4.20
N GLY A 459 14.46 3.84 4.16
CA GLY A 459 14.11 2.84 5.17
C GLY A 459 12.75 2.20 4.91
N GLY A 460 12.02 1.88 5.98
CA GLY A 460 10.86 0.99 5.93
C GLY A 460 11.22 -0.50 5.77
N ILE A 461 12.43 -0.83 5.32
CA ILE A 461 12.99 -2.18 5.37
C ILE A 461 14.45 -2.18 5.85
N PHE A 462 14.72 -3.03 6.83
CA PHE A 462 15.99 -3.17 7.53
C PHE A 462 16.42 -4.64 7.60
N ARG A 463 17.72 -4.89 7.67
CA ARG A 463 18.33 -6.21 7.87
C ARG A 463 19.40 -6.19 8.94
N SER A 464 19.43 -7.22 9.77
CA SER A 464 20.58 -7.60 10.58
C SER A 464 21.23 -8.87 10.00
N MET A 465 22.54 -8.99 10.20
CA MET A 465 23.37 -10.15 9.80
C MET A 465 24.15 -10.74 10.98
N ASP A 466 23.91 -10.24 12.19
CA ASP A 466 24.55 -10.62 13.46
C ASP A 466 23.51 -10.96 14.54
N GLY A 467 22.29 -11.27 14.11
CA GLY A 467 21.20 -11.70 14.97
C GLY A 467 20.53 -10.58 15.78
N GLY A 468 20.50 -9.37 15.21
CA GLY A 468 19.86 -8.20 15.79
C GLY A 468 20.78 -7.33 16.66
N GLN A 469 22.11 -7.47 16.59
CA GLN A 469 23.00 -6.57 17.32
C GLN A 469 23.22 -5.26 16.57
N THR A 470 23.37 -5.35 15.24
CA THR A 470 23.41 -4.21 14.32
C THR A 470 22.39 -4.37 13.19
N TRP A 471 21.99 -3.24 12.60
CA TRP A 471 21.00 -3.18 11.54
C TRP A 471 21.51 -2.34 10.38
N LYS A 472 20.92 -2.57 9.20
CA LYS A 472 21.14 -1.81 7.96
C LYS A 472 19.81 -1.51 7.30
N ASN A 473 19.57 -0.24 7.02
CA ASN A 473 18.51 0.21 6.14
C ASN A 473 18.83 -0.25 4.71
N LEU A 474 17.88 -0.88 4.02
CA LEU A 474 18.14 -1.50 2.71
C LEU A 474 17.95 -0.58 1.50
N GLY A 475 17.93 0.74 1.72
CA GLY A 475 18.04 1.75 0.68
C GLY A 475 16.78 2.59 0.50
N TRP A 476 16.53 2.99 -0.75
CA TRP A 476 15.52 3.99 -1.09
C TRP A 476 14.76 3.65 -2.38
N ASN A 477 13.72 4.42 -2.73
CA ASN A 477 12.90 4.25 -3.94
C ASN A 477 12.16 2.91 -4.13
N GLN A 478 11.89 2.18 -3.05
CA GLN A 478 10.75 1.25 -3.01
C GLN A 478 9.49 2.02 -2.61
N HIS A 479 8.31 1.50 -2.95
CA HIS A 479 7.09 2.08 -2.41
C HIS A 479 6.99 1.77 -0.90
N PRO A 480 6.56 2.73 -0.07
CA PRO A 480 6.30 2.53 1.35
C PRO A 480 5.43 1.33 1.71
N ASP A 481 5.46 1.04 3.02
CA ASP A 481 4.49 0.28 3.80
C ASP A 481 4.49 -1.22 3.43
N PHE A 482 5.35 -1.96 4.13
CA PHE A 482 5.70 -3.35 3.81
C PHE A 482 4.84 -4.37 4.57
N HIS A 483 4.35 -5.37 3.83
CA HIS A 483 3.38 -6.37 4.33
C HIS A 483 3.82 -7.83 4.18
N ALA A 484 4.79 -8.13 3.32
CA ALA A 484 5.29 -9.49 3.14
C ALA A 484 6.79 -9.54 2.85
N LEU A 485 7.49 -10.53 3.41
CA LEU A 485 8.85 -10.90 3.03
C LEU A 485 8.95 -12.43 3.04
N VAL A 486 9.64 -13.01 2.06
CA VAL A 486 9.91 -14.47 2.02
C VAL A 486 11.31 -14.77 1.51
N PHE A 487 11.94 -15.77 2.13
CA PHE A 487 13.19 -16.36 1.67
C PHE A 487 12.93 -17.45 0.63
N ASP A 488 13.81 -17.56 -0.35
CA ASP A 488 13.84 -18.70 -1.27
C ASP A 488 14.35 -19.94 -0.52
N PRO A 489 13.56 -21.03 -0.42
CA PRO A 489 13.97 -22.25 0.29
C PRO A 489 15.11 -23.00 -0.41
N GLY A 490 15.43 -22.70 -1.67
CA GLY A 490 16.59 -23.21 -2.38
C GLY A 490 17.88 -22.41 -2.15
N ASN A 491 17.78 -21.12 -1.81
CA ASN A 491 18.91 -20.24 -1.49
C ASN A 491 18.43 -19.01 -0.70
N THR A 492 18.63 -19.00 0.61
CA THR A 492 18.20 -17.88 1.50
C THR A 492 18.97 -16.57 1.32
N SER A 493 19.86 -16.48 0.32
CA SER A 493 20.36 -15.20 -0.18
C SER A 493 19.34 -14.48 -1.08
N ASN A 494 18.44 -15.25 -1.69
CA ASN A 494 17.36 -14.74 -2.51
C ASN A 494 16.13 -14.43 -1.62
N ILE A 495 15.55 -13.24 -1.78
CA ILE A 495 14.35 -12.81 -1.05
C ILE A 495 13.38 -12.06 -1.96
N LEU A 496 12.08 -12.26 -1.75
CA LEU A 496 11.04 -11.34 -2.25
C LEU A 496 10.50 -10.50 -1.09
N VAL A 497 10.19 -9.24 -1.38
CA VAL A 497 9.52 -8.30 -0.48
C VAL A 497 8.32 -7.67 -1.18
N GLY A 498 7.23 -7.46 -0.43
CA GLY A 498 5.98 -6.86 -0.90
C GLY A 498 5.54 -5.69 -0.02
N SER A 499 5.08 -4.62 -0.67
CA SER A 499 4.55 -3.39 -0.05
C SER A 499 3.29 -2.89 -0.77
N ASP A 500 2.78 -1.73 -0.36
CA ASP A 500 1.59 -1.11 -0.96
C ASP A 500 1.73 -0.75 -2.45
N GLY A 501 2.97 -0.62 -2.95
CA GLY A 501 3.26 -0.43 -4.36
C GLY A 501 3.70 -1.68 -5.11
N GLY A 502 3.52 -2.88 -4.53
CA GLY A 502 3.80 -4.15 -5.20
C GLY A 502 5.07 -4.85 -4.70
N VAL A 503 5.87 -5.40 -5.62
CA VAL A 503 6.85 -6.45 -5.29
C VAL A 503 8.26 -6.20 -5.85
N TRP A 504 9.27 -6.47 -5.01
CA TRP A 504 10.70 -6.43 -5.34
C TRP A 504 11.40 -7.74 -4.98
N TYR A 505 12.51 -8.02 -5.67
CA TYR A 505 13.32 -9.22 -5.49
C TYR A 505 14.80 -8.85 -5.33
N SER A 506 15.56 -9.65 -4.59
CA SER A 506 17.01 -9.54 -4.48
C SER A 506 17.64 -10.93 -4.42
N THR A 507 18.87 -11.06 -4.94
CA THR A 507 19.70 -12.27 -4.83
C THR A 507 20.84 -12.14 -3.80
N GLY A 508 20.94 -11.00 -3.12
CA GLY A 508 22.06 -10.64 -2.24
C GLY A 508 21.65 -10.34 -0.80
N ARG A 509 20.48 -10.82 -0.34
CA ARG A 509 19.82 -10.48 0.93
C ARG A 509 19.32 -9.04 1.01
N GLY A 510 18.99 -8.42 -0.13
CA GLY A 510 18.26 -7.16 -0.22
C GLY A 510 19.12 -5.91 -0.15
N GLY A 511 19.01 -5.08 -1.18
CA GLY A 511 19.39 -3.68 -1.14
C GLY A 511 20.87 -3.45 -0.94
N ARG A 512 21.24 -2.86 0.20
CA ARG A 512 22.61 -2.44 0.53
C ARG A 512 23.39 -3.60 1.13
N ASN A 513 24.39 -4.09 0.39
CA ASN A 513 25.13 -5.31 0.75
C ASN A 513 26.52 -5.06 1.38
N THR A 514 26.95 -3.79 1.52
CA THR A 514 28.18 -3.40 2.22
C THR A 514 27.91 -2.21 3.14
N ASP A 515 28.66 -2.11 4.24
CA ASP A 515 28.34 -1.16 5.31
C ASP A 515 28.42 0.31 4.89
N ASP A 516 29.36 0.62 3.99
CA ASP A 516 29.63 1.95 3.41
C ASP A 516 28.81 2.23 2.13
N ALA A 517 27.91 1.34 1.72
CA ALA A 517 27.08 1.55 0.54
C ALA A 517 26.16 2.76 0.72
N ALA A 518 26.13 3.65 -0.28
CA ALA A 518 25.16 4.74 -0.37
C ALA A 518 23.71 4.21 -0.42
N LEU A 519 22.72 5.04 -0.04
CA LEU A 519 21.30 4.64 -0.05
C LEU A 519 20.78 4.21 -1.42
N SER A 520 21.41 4.69 -2.50
CA SER A 520 21.11 4.34 -3.89
C SER A 520 21.81 3.07 -4.41
N ALA A 521 22.81 2.55 -3.69
CA ALA A 521 23.57 1.36 -4.08
C ALA A 521 22.82 0.09 -3.66
N VAL A 522 21.69 -0.17 -4.31
CA VAL A 522 20.77 -1.29 -4.04
C VAL A 522 20.80 -2.35 -5.13
N ASP A 523 20.60 -3.62 -4.76
CA ASP A 523 20.46 -4.75 -5.69
C ASP A 523 18.99 -5.14 -6.01
N TRP A 524 18.03 -4.32 -5.57
CA TRP A 524 16.60 -4.59 -5.72
C TRP A 524 16.14 -4.59 -7.19
N GLN A 525 15.59 -5.72 -7.62
CA GLN A 525 14.90 -5.89 -8.88
C GLN A 525 13.42 -5.56 -8.70
N ASN A 526 12.92 -4.56 -9.43
CA ASN A 526 11.51 -4.18 -9.40
C ASN A 526 10.69 -5.15 -10.27
N LEU A 527 9.83 -5.97 -9.67
CA LEU A 527 9.02 -6.96 -10.36
C LEU A 527 7.62 -6.44 -10.76
N ASN A 528 7.36 -5.15 -10.59
CA ASN A 528 6.11 -4.49 -11.04
C ASN A 528 6.20 -4.06 -12.51
N GLY A 529 7.39 -3.66 -12.97
CA GLY A 529 7.63 -3.12 -14.30
C GLY A 529 8.94 -2.35 -14.37
N THR A 530 9.31 -1.88 -15.55
CA THR A 530 10.44 -0.96 -15.70
C THR A 530 10.01 0.32 -16.40
N VAL A 531 10.54 1.44 -15.93
CA VAL A 531 10.35 2.78 -16.49
C VAL A 531 11.70 3.44 -16.66
N ASN A 532 11.79 4.38 -17.59
CA ASN A 532 12.92 5.30 -17.65
C ASN A 532 12.83 6.30 -16.47
N PRO A 533 13.81 6.34 -15.55
CA PRO A 533 13.73 7.14 -14.33
C PRO A 533 13.68 8.66 -14.57
N ASN A 534 14.08 9.12 -15.77
CA ASN A 534 14.13 10.54 -16.12
C ASN A 534 12.93 11.00 -16.97
N THR A 535 12.11 10.09 -17.49
CA THR A 535 10.99 10.43 -18.39
C THR A 535 9.67 9.72 -18.07
N GLY A 536 9.67 8.75 -17.15
CA GLY A 536 8.51 7.93 -16.80
C GLY A 536 8.00 7.04 -17.95
N ALA A 537 8.72 6.97 -19.07
CA ALA A 537 8.37 6.10 -20.18
C ALA A 537 8.50 4.63 -19.75
N VAL A 538 7.40 3.88 -19.81
CA VAL A 538 7.37 2.43 -19.50
C VAL A 538 8.19 1.67 -20.54
N THR A 539 9.22 0.98 -20.09
CA THR A 539 10.12 0.16 -20.92
C THR A 539 9.80 -1.33 -20.87
N HIS A 540 9.19 -1.81 -19.79
CA HIS A 540 8.64 -3.19 -19.69
C HIS A 540 7.37 -3.22 -18.85
N ARG A 541 6.42 -4.09 -19.23
CA ARG A 541 5.16 -4.34 -18.50
C ARG A 541 5.15 -5.80 -18.05
N THR A 542 5.05 -6.03 -16.75
CA THR A 542 5.05 -7.40 -16.18
C THR A 542 3.66 -8.01 -16.11
N ASN A 543 2.59 -7.28 -16.46
CA ASN A 543 1.19 -7.70 -16.34
C ASN A 543 0.62 -7.79 -14.93
N LEU A 544 1.36 -7.40 -13.88
CA LEU A 544 0.84 -7.33 -12.51
C LEU A 544 -0.19 -6.21 -12.34
N GLN A 545 -1.48 -6.56 -12.31
CA GLN A 545 -2.62 -5.64 -12.32
C GLN A 545 -3.45 -5.74 -11.04
N ILE A 546 -2.88 -5.27 -9.93
CA ILE A 546 -3.44 -5.43 -8.58
C ILE A 546 -3.76 -4.07 -7.91
N GLY A 547 -3.87 -3.00 -8.70
CA GLY A 547 -4.21 -1.66 -8.22
C GLY A 547 -5.61 -1.59 -7.61
N GLN A 548 -5.69 -1.16 -6.35
CA GLN A 548 -6.92 -1.17 -5.55
C GLN A 548 -7.78 0.07 -5.79
N PHE A 549 -8.53 0.09 -6.90
CA PHE A 549 -9.47 1.17 -7.18
C PHE A 549 -10.64 1.18 -6.20
N THR A 550 -10.77 2.26 -5.43
CA THR A 550 -11.96 2.58 -4.63
C THR A 550 -13.09 3.14 -5.49
N SER A 551 -12.74 3.79 -6.60
CA SER A 551 -13.67 4.35 -7.58
C SER A 551 -12.99 4.52 -8.93
N ILE A 552 -13.78 4.51 -10.00
CA ILE A 552 -13.35 4.83 -11.38
C ILE A 552 -14.34 5.78 -12.03
N ALA A 553 -13.84 6.73 -12.80
CA ALA A 553 -14.60 7.70 -13.57
C ALA A 553 -14.11 7.73 -15.03
N VAL A 554 -15.06 7.90 -15.95
CA VAL A 554 -14.78 8.10 -17.38
C VAL A 554 -15.27 9.49 -17.76
N VAL A 555 -14.43 10.30 -18.40
CA VAL A 555 -14.85 11.59 -18.95
C VAL A 555 -15.73 11.33 -20.18
N PRO A 556 -17.00 11.81 -20.21
CA PRO A 556 -17.88 11.55 -21.34
C PRO A 556 -17.40 12.22 -22.63
N THR A 557 -17.39 11.45 -23.72
CA THR A 557 -16.93 11.93 -25.04
C THR A 557 -17.82 13.02 -25.65
N THR A 558 -19.05 13.17 -25.15
CA THR A 558 -20.05 14.15 -25.61
C THR A 558 -19.76 15.61 -25.25
N LEU A 559 -18.76 15.86 -24.39
CA LEU A 559 -18.36 17.21 -23.95
C LEU A 559 -17.17 17.78 -24.73
N VAL A 560 -16.71 17.10 -25.78
CA VAL A 560 -15.46 17.44 -26.48
C VAL A 560 -15.68 17.47 -27.99
N ALA A 561 -14.94 18.32 -28.70
CA ALA A 561 -15.11 18.55 -30.14
C ALA A 561 -14.88 17.26 -30.98
N PRO A 562 -15.60 17.10 -32.12
CA PRO A 562 -15.39 15.98 -33.03
C PRO A 562 -13.92 15.88 -33.48
N GLY A 563 -13.31 14.71 -33.28
CA GLY A 563 -11.92 14.41 -33.66
C GLY A 563 -10.92 14.38 -32.50
N ALA A 564 -11.31 14.74 -31.27
CA ALA A 564 -10.47 14.56 -30.09
C ALA A 564 -10.43 13.09 -29.62
N GLN A 565 -9.25 12.61 -29.20
CA GLN A 565 -9.11 11.42 -28.35
C GLN A 565 -9.78 11.74 -27.01
N THR A 566 -10.78 10.96 -26.60
CA THR A 566 -11.80 11.46 -25.64
C THR A 566 -12.15 10.55 -24.47
N GLN A 567 -11.70 9.29 -24.45
CA GLN A 567 -11.93 8.38 -23.32
C GLN A 567 -10.83 8.51 -22.27
N ARG A 568 -10.94 9.52 -21.39
CA ARG A 568 -10.06 9.65 -20.22
C ARG A 568 -10.62 8.83 -19.07
N PHE A 569 -9.78 7.98 -18.49
CA PHE A 569 -10.08 7.22 -17.28
C PHE A 569 -9.33 7.84 -16.11
N TRP A 570 -10.04 8.01 -14.99
CA TRP A 570 -9.50 8.41 -13.70
C TRP A 570 -9.92 7.38 -12.66
N GLY A 571 -9.07 7.05 -11.70
CA GLY A 571 -9.46 6.18 -10.60
C GLY A 571 -8.68 6.47 -9.33
N GLY A 572 -9.40 6.62 -8.22
CA GLY A 572 -8.79 6.77 -6.90
C GLY A 572 -8.36 5.41 -6.38
N THR A 573 -7.06 5.23 -6.19
CA THR A 573 -6.48 4.09 -5.48
C THR A 573 -6.19 4.47 -4.02
N GLN A 574 -5.94 3.50 -3.16
CA GLN A 574 -5.80 3.75 -1.73
C GLN A 574 -4.42 4.32 -1.35
N ASP A 575 -3.29 3.75 -1.82
CA ASP A 575 -1.94 4.30 -1.52
C ASP A 575 -1.16 4.80 -2.74
N THR A 576 -1.51 4.37 -3.95
CA THR A 576 -0.89 4.81 -5.21
C THR A 576 -1.62 6.01 -5.85
N GLY A 577 -2.40 6.74 -5.05
CA GLY A 577 -2.97 8.05 -5.38
C GLY A 577 -4.07 8.07 -6.44
N THR A 578 -4.18 9.19 -7.18
CA THR A 578 -5.32 9.47 -8.08
C THR A 578 -4.93 9.28 -9.53
N LEU A 579 -5.06 8.04 -9.99
CA LEU A 579 -4.50 7.63 -11.27
C LEU A 579 -5.26 8.19 -12.47
N ARG A 580 -4.53 8.75 -13.44
CA ARG A 580 -5.01 9.05 -14.80
C ARG A 580 -4.46 8.04 -15.80
N LYS A 581 -5.32 7.49 -16.65
CA LYS A 581 -4.89 6.71 -17.83
C LYS A 581 -4.62 7.63 -19.03
N SER A 582 -3.43 7.57 -19.62
CA SER A 582 -3.17 8.15 -20.94
C SER A 582 -3.78 7.29 -22.04
N VAL A 583 -4.51 7.91 -22.96
CA VAL A 583 -5.12 7.23 -24.11
C VAL A 583 -4.04 6.74 -25.08
N ASN A 584 -2.95 7.49 -25.23
CA ASN A 584 -1.92 7.24 -26.24
C ASN A 584 -0.95 6.12 -25.80
N SER A 585 -0.47 6.15 -24.55
CA SER A 585 0.47 5.13 -24.05
C SER A 585 -0.22 3.95 -23.35
N GLN A 586 -1.52 4.05 -23.06
CA GLN A 586 -2.29 3.13 -22.21
C GLN A 586 -1.74 2.96 -20.77
N THR A 587 -0.75 3.77 -20.39
CA THR A 587 -0.16 3.79 -19.05
C THR A 587 -1.00 4.60 -18.08
N TRP A 588 -0.98 4.20 -16.81
CA TRP A 588 -1.56 4.93 -15.70
C TRP A 588 -0.47 5.68 -14.94
N PHE A 589 -0.75 6.91 -14.57
CA PHE A 589 0.14 7.82 -13.85
C PHE A 589 -0.59 8.34 -12.61
N ASP A 590 0.12 8.43 -11.49
CA ASP A 590 -0.28 9.21 -10.31
C ASP A 590 -0.01 10.71 -10.57
#